data_AF-A0A1E4LKN6-F1
#
_entry.id   AF-A0A1E4LKN6-F1
#
_cell.length_a   1.000
_cell.length_b   1.000
_cell.length_c   1.000
_cell.angle_alpha   90.00
_cell.angle_beta   90.00
_cell.angle_gamma   90.00
#
_symmetry.space_group_name_H-M   'P 1'
#
loop_
_entity.id
_entity.type
_entity.pdbx_description
1 polymer ?
#
loop_
_entity_poly.entity_id
_entity_poly.type
_entity_poly.pdbx_seq_one_letter_code
_entity_poly.pdbx_strand_id
1 'polypeptide(L)'
;MAVTYLILCHQSAENLAVLVRSLYTPETRFIIHVDRKAANGLHEYAASLASRFNTVTVLDSVLCSWGGFSLVEATLNGIAKALEDPSPWQHFVLLSEQHLPLVPAGEVAARLRAGTSYLVANRVANLPPGGRQDVHHRFASIYRELPGVGSFATVPRPLDPALAAELHHGSQWVVLSRAACVLIHASRDDPFWVPFRAAILTDETALQTFMATRAAAAGLPIVYRNLTLVAHPPVSGNKDLIFSDENFFAGAGQGQLFIRKRPATLSGTVTAQLDAGARLSPHRLPPLPATPGRPPAPRIATAELVRALNDRLRIARSSAVVEAMPENLAYRPFLFLRVRGPRAHQPVSVFLLSSDGIAGKLAMIWHRPFTGDFTPATLGPYTTEVVKARIHSIFYHHEVHVADDEAHGFHPLATPEDLDRLAHWTNFYDQRAAALALVAS
;
A
#
# COMPACT_ATOMS: atom_id res chain seq x y z
N MET A 1 12.39 22.34 -19.29
CA MET A 1 12.24 22.29 -17.82
C MET A 1 12.44 20.84 -17.40
N ALA A 2 13.27 20.57 -16.40
CA ALA A 2 13.59 19.19 -16.00
C ALA A 2 12.61 18.66 -14.94
N VAL A 3 12.22 17.39 -15.08
CA VAL A 3 11.36 16.65 -14.16
C VAL A 3 12.16 15.52 -13.54
N THR A 4 11.99 15.34 -12.23
CA THR A 4 12.52 14.20 -11.49
C THR A 4 11.38 13.26 -11.14
N TYR A 5 11.43 12.04 -11.63
CA TYR A 5 10.43 11.00 -11.33
C TYR A 5 10.92 10.12 -10.19
N LEU A 6 10.13 9.97 -9.13
CA LEU A 6 10.28 8.83 -8.20
C LEU A 6 9.37 7.71 -8.69
N ILE A 7 9.94 6.54 -8.96
CA ILE A 7 9.19 5.34 -9.34
C ILE A 7 9.28 4.33 -8.20
N LEU A 8 8.16 4.08 -7.53
CA LEU A 8 8.01 3.02 -6.52
C LEU A 8 7.74 1.68 -7.22
N CYS A 9 8.65 0.72 -7.08
CA CYS A 9 8.61 -0.57 -7.76
C CYS A 9 8.52 -1.72 -6.76
N HIS A 10 7.72 -2.75 -7.05
CA HIS A 10 7.62 -3.95 -6.21
C HIS A 10 7.41 -5.25 -6.98
N GLN A 11 7.12 -5.20 -8.29
CA GLN A 11 6.67 -6.39 -9.01
C GLN A 11 7.33 -6.66 -10.37
N SER A 12 7.41 -5.68 -11.28
CA SER A 12 7.71 -5.96 -12.70
C SER A 12 8.81 -5.10 -13.28
N ALA A 13 9.91 -5.75 -13.68
CA ALA A 13 11.02 -5.14 -14.40
C ALA A 13 10.61 -4.68 -15.81
N GLU A 14 9.75 -5.44 -16.49
CA GLU A 14 9.20 -5.07 -17.79
C GLU A 14 8.38 -3.78 -17.72
N ASN A 15 7.54 -3.65 -16.70
CA ASN A 15 6.74 -2.44 -16.51
C ASN A 15 7.63 -1.22 -16.23
N LEU A 16 8.67 -1.39 -15.40
CA LEU A 16 9.68 -0.37 -15.15
C LEU A 16 10.42 0.01 -16.44
N ALA A 17 10.81 -0.96 -17.27
CA ALA A 17 11.47 -0.76 -18.55
C ALA A 17 10.63 0.10 -19.51
N VAL A 18 9.35 -0.26 -19.66
CA VAL A 18 8.39 0.51 -20.47
C VAL A 18 8.27 1.93 -19.95
N LEU A 19 8.05 2.11 -18.64
CA LEU A 19 7.84 3.44 -18.05
C LEU A 19 9.07 4.35 -18.20
N VAL A 20 10.27 3.85 -17.87
CA VAL A 20 11.52 4.61 -18.03
C VAL A 20 11.70 5.02 -19.49
N ARG A 21 11.50 4.09 -20.43
CA ARG A 21 11.62 4.39 -21.86
C ARG A 21 10.61 5.44 -22.33
N SER A 22 9.36 5.34 -21.90
CA SER A 22 8.29 6.26 -22.31
C SER A 22 8.44 7.67 -21.73
N LEU A 23 9.24 7.85 -20.67
CA LEU A 23 9.49 9.14 -20.02
C LEU A 23 10.89 9.71 -20.27
N TYR A 24 11.79 8.92 -20.85
CA TYR A 24 13.18 9.31 -21.00
C TYR A 24 13.34 10.53 -21.91
N THR A 25 14.00 11.55 -21.36
CA THR A 25 14.69 12.61 -22.11
C THR A 25 16.08 12.79 -21.51
N PRO A 26 17.04 13.42 -22.20
CA PRO A 26 18.36 13.70 -21.63
C PRO A 26 18.33 14.52 -20.34
N GLU A 27 17.27 15.31 -20.12
CA GLU A 27 17.10 16.19 -18.97
C GLU A 27 16.26 15.57 -17.84
N THR A 28 15.54 14.49 -18.12
CA THR A 28 14.73 13.77 -17.13
C THR A 28 15.62 12.99 -16.18
N ARG A 29 15.29 13.00 -14.89
CA ARG A 29 15.91 12.14 -13.89
C ARG A 29 14.93 11.12 -13.32
N PHE A 30 15.46 9.94 -13.02
CA PHE A 30 14.71 8.85 -12.43
C PHE A 30 15.35 8.46 -11.11
N ILE A 31 14.55 8.48 -10.06
CA ILE A 31 14.85 7.91 -8.77
C ILE A 31 14.00 6.65 -8.69
N ILE A 32 14.64 5.49 -8.57
CA ILE A 32 13.97 4.20 -8.54
C ILE A 32 14.06 3.65 -7.13
N HIS A 33 12.89 3.45 -6.51
CA HIS A 33 12.79 2.68 -5.27
C HIS A 33 12.32 1.27 -5.64
N VAL A 34 13.07 0.26 -5.21
CA VAL A 34 12.62 -1.14 -5.28
C VAL A 34 12.32 -1.59 -3.85
N ASP A 35 11.07 -1.99 -3.59
CA ASP A 35 10.66 -2.55 -2.30
C ASP A 35 11.59 -3.71 -1.92
N ARG A 36 12.05 -3.75 -0.67
CA ARG A 36 13.01 -4.75 -0.18
C ARG A 36 12.53 -6.19 -0.37
N LYS A 37 11.21 -6.43 -0.41
CA LYS A 37 10.64 -7.77 -0.63
C LYS A 37 10.42 -8.14 -2.09
N ALA A 38 10.78 -7.26 -3.03
CA ALA A 38 10.66 -7.55 -4.44
C ALA A 38 11.62 -8.68 -4.86
N ALA A 39 11.32 -9.33 -5.99
CA ALA A 39 12.20 -10.36 -6.53
C ALA A 39 13.57 -9.77 -6.93
N ASN A 40 14.66 -10.51 -6.69
CA ASN A 40 16.02 -10.09 -7.01
C ASN A 40 16.19 -9.56 -8.44
N GLY A 41 15.53 -10.19 -9.43
CA GLY A 41 15.60 -9.72 -10.81
C GLY A 41 15.14 -8.26 -11.01
N LEU A 42 14.20 -7.76 -10.19
CA LEU A 42 13.81 -6.34 -10.24
C LEU A 42 14.90 -5.42 -9.66
N HIS A 43 15.55 -5.83 -8.57
CA HIS A 43 16.69 -5.10 -8.00
C HIS A 43 17.86 -5.04 -8.99
N GLU A 44 18.21 -6.19 -9.59
CA GLU A 44 19.26 -6.29 -10.60
C GLU A 44 18.97 -5.43 -11.83
N TYR A 45 17.70 -5.43 -12.28
CA TYR A 45 17.28 -4.60 -13.40
C TYR A 45 17.39 -3.09 -13.10
N ALA A 46 16.94 -2.66 -11.92
CA ALA A 46 17.06 -1.27 -11.49
C ALA A 46 18.53 -0.83 -11.38
N ALA A 47 19.40 -1.69 -10.82
CA ALA A 47 20.84 -1.45 -10.78
C ALA A 47 21.46 -1.36 -12.18
N SER A 48 21.01 -2.20 -13.11
CA SER A 48 21.45 -2.18 -14.52
C SER A 48 21.00 -0.91 -15.26
N LEU A 49 19.85 -0.34 -14.90
CA LEU A 49 19.43 0.97 -15.40
C LEU A 49 20.36 2.08 -14.88
N ALA A 50 20.66 2.09 -13.58
CA ALA A 50 21.54 3.09 -12.98
C ALA A 50 22.99 3.03 -13.49
N SER A 51 23.52 1.84 -13.77
CA SER A 51 24.86 1.70 -14.37
C SER A 51 24.91 2.20 -15.82
N ARG A 52 23.77 2.15 -16.54
CA ARG A 52 23.69 2.51 -17.96
C ARG A 52 23.29 3.97 -18.21
N PHE A 53 22.56 4.59 -17.29
CA PHE A 53 22.05 5.95 -17.42
C PHE A 53 22.43 6.78 -16.19
N ASN A 54 23.25 7.82 -16.40
CA ASN A 54 23.64 8.75 -15.33
C ASN A 54 22.46 9.55 -14.74
N THR A 55 21.33 9.60 -15.43
CA THR A 55 20.09 10.21 -14.97
C THR A 55 19.25 9.29 -14.09
N VAL A 56 19.65 8.03 -13.92
CA VAL A 56 18.97 7.05 -13.08
C VAL A 56 19.74 6.85 -11.78
N THR A 57 19.04 6.88 -10.66
CA THR A 57 19.57 6.54 -9.34
C THR A 57 18.64 5.58 -8.63
N VAL A 58 19.21 4.57 -7.97
CA VAL A 58 18.45 3.61 -7.15
C VAL A 58 18.55 4.03 -5.68
N LEU A 59 17.41 4.06 -4.99
CA LEU A 59 17.34 4.31 -3.56
C LEU A 59 17.62 3.06 -2.75
N ASP A 60 18.07 3.26 -1.51
CA ASP A 60 18.03 2.22 -0.50
C ASP A 60 16.60 1.70 -0.32
N SER A 61 16.47 0.38 -0.33
CA SER A 61 15.17 -0.28 -0.26
C SER A 61 14.53 -0.12 1.11
N VAL A 62 13.25 0.28 1.09
CA VAL A 62 12.35 0.25 2.25
C VAL A 62 11.52 -1.02 2.14
N LEU A 63 11.33 -1.71 3.26
CA LEU A 63 10.43 -2.86 3.36
C LEU A 63 8.99 -2.34 3.52
N CYS A 64 8.35 -2.03 2.40
CA CYS A 64 7.08 -1.33 2.43
C CYS A 64 5.92 -2.25 2.84
N SER A 65 5.05 -1.74 3.69
CA SER A 65 3.82 -2.38 4.13
C SER A 65 2.65 -1.73 3.41
N TRP A 66 1.71 -2.53 2.91
CA TRP A 66 0.52 -1.95 2.29
C TRP A 66 -0.29 -1.16 3.33
N GLY A 67 -0.68 0.07 2.98
CA GLY A 67 -1.36 1.01 3.88
C GLY A 67 -0.49 1.50 5.05
N GLY A 68 0.80 1.16 5.08
CA GLY A 68 1.74 1.64 6.08
C GLY A 68 2.29 3.03 5.73
N PHE A 69 2.80 3.71 6.76
CA PHE A 69 3.64 4.89 6.63
C PHE A 69 4.94 4.63 5.84
N SER A 70 5.44 3.40 5.75
CA SER A 70 6.64 3.03 4.97
C SER A 70 6.54 3.42 3.49
N LEU A 71 5.33 3.49 2.92
CA LEU A 71 5.12 4.06 1.58
C LEU A 71 5.36 5.58 1.52
N VAL A 72 4.94 6.30 2.57
CA VAL A 72 5.24 7.72 2.76
C VAL A 72 6.73 7.90 2.98
N GLU A 73 7.36 7.07 3.82
CA GLU A 73 8.80 7.07 4.09
C GLU A 73 9.62 6.87 2.79
N ALA A 74 9.25 5.91 1.94
CA ALA A 74 9.87 5.71 0.63
C ALA A 74 9.74 6.97 -0.27
N THR A 75 8.61 7.67 -0.18
CA THR A 75 8.40 8.94 -0.88
C THR A 75 9.29 10.06 -0.33
N LEU A 76 9.37 10.20 1.00
CA LEU A 76 10.24 11.18 1.67
C LEU A 76 11.73 10.94 1.36
N ASN A 77 12.15 9.67 1.27
CA ASN A 77 13.49 9.29 0.82
C ASN A 77 13.77 9.75 -0.62
N GLY A 78 12.82 9.57 -1.54
CA GLY A 78 13.00 10.05 -2.91
C GLY A 78 12.97 11.58 -3.02
N ILE A 79 12.19 12.29 -2.19
CA ILE A 79 12.26 13.75 -2.09
C ILE A 79 13.64 14.20 -1.64
N ALA A 80 14.18 13.60 -0.58
CA ALA A 80 15.53 13.89 -0.10
C ALA A 80 16.57 13.65 -1.21
N LYS A 81 16.50 12.50 -1.87
CA LYS A 81 17.41 12.16 -2.96
C LYS A 81 17.31 13.10 -4.16
N ALA A 82 16.10 13.55 -4.50
CA ALA A 82 15.91 14.53 -5.57
C ALA A 82 16.60 15.86 -5.24
N LEU A 83 16.60 16.27 -3.98
CA LEU A 83 17.19 17.54 -3.53
C LEU A 83 18.72 17.52 -3.50
N GLU A 84 19.35 16.34 -3.40
CA GLU A 84 20.80 16.18 -3.56
C GLU A 84 21.30 16.58 -4.95
N ASP A 85 20.44 16.49 -5.98
CA ASP A 85 20.79 16.94 -7.32
C ASP A 85 20.75 18.48 -7.40
N PRO A 86 21.92 19.12 -7.66
CA PRO A 86 22.04 20.57 -7.70
C PRO A 86 21.41 21.20 -8.95
N SER A 87 21.00 20.39 -9.92
CA SER A 87 20.42 20.90 -11.15
C SER A 87 19.08 21.63 -10.94
N PRO A 88 18.68 22.52 -11.86
CA PRO A 88 17.46 23.31 -11.73
C PRO A 88 16.20 22.52 -12.16
N TRP A 89 16.00 21.29 -11.67
CA TRP A 89 14.73 20.59 -11.87
C TRP A 89 13.59 21.32 -11.16
N GLN A 90 12.39 21.29 -11.76
CA GLN A 90 11.27 22.11 -11.31
C GLN A 90 10.18 21.31 -10.60
N HIS A 91 9.99 20.06 -11.02
CA HIS A 91 8.93 19.20 -10.51
C HIS A 91 9.47 17.83 -10.12
N PHE A 92 8.96 17.34 -9.01
CA PHE A 92 9.08 15.96 -8.54
C PHE A 92 7.75 15.25 -8.80
N VAL A 93 7.77 14.13 -9.50
CA VAL A 93 6.57 13.38 -9.88
C VAL A 93 6.63 11.99 -9.26
N LEU A 94 5.65 11.68 -8.40
CA LEU A 94 5.55 10.37 -7.78
C LEU A 94 4.76 9.40 -8.68
N LEU A 95 5.40 8.29 -9.04
CA LEU A 95 4.86 7.21 -9.86
C LEU A 95 5.12 5.86 -9.21
N SER A 96 4.47 4.84 -9.75
CA SER A 96 4.84 3.43 -9.58
C SER A 96 5.15 2.81 -10.93
N GLU A 97 5.74 1.62 -10.96
CA GLU A 97 6.02 0.90 -12.22
C GLU A 97 4.75 0.63 -13.05
N GLN A 98 3.57 0.75 -12.44
CA GLN A 98 2.28 0.49 -13.09
C GLN A 98 1.65 1.73 -13.75
N HIS A 99 2.37 2.85 -13.79
CA HIS A 99 1.96 4.02 -14.54
C HIS A 99 2.32 3.89 -16.02
N LEU A 100 1.56 4.58 -16.85
CA LEU A 100 1.91 4.90 -18.23
C LEU A 100 1.70 6.39 -18.46
N PRO A 101 2.58 7.07 -19.19
CA PRO A 101 2.32 8.44 -19.61
C PRO A 101 1.21 8.46 -20.66
N LEU A 102 0.38 9.50 -20.58
CA LEU A 102 -0.67 9.82 -21.57
C LEU A 102 -0.19 10.84 -22.60
N VAL A 103 0.97 11.45 -22.38
CA VAL A 103 1.62 12.42 -23.25
C VAL A 103 3.06 11.98 -23.57
N PRO A 104 3.66 12.42 -24.68
CA PRO A 104 5.05 12.08 -25.01
C PRO A 104 6.06 12.52 -23.93
N ALA A 105 7.21 11.84 -23.86
CA ALA A 105 8.25 12.04 -22.83
C ALA A 105 8.61 13.52 -22.56
N GLY A 106 8.72 14.32 -23.62
CA GLY A 106 9.11 15.74 -23.54
C GLY A 106 7.96 16.70 -23.22
N GLU A 107 6.71 16.24 -23.24
CA GLU A 107 5.55 17.12 -23.03
C GLU A 107 5.13 17.22 -21.57
N VAL A 108 5.45 16.24 -20.71
CA VAL A 108 5.07 16.27 -19.29
C VAL A 108 5.50 17.59 -18.64
N ALA A 109 6.76 17.98 -18.82
CA ALA A 109 7.30 19.22 -18.26
C ALA A 109 6.60 20.48 -18.81
N ALA A 110 6.20 20.47 -20.08
CA ALA A 110 5.54 21.60 -20.74
C ALA A 110 4.08 21.78 -20.28
N ARG A 111 3.45 20.73 -19.75
CA ARG A 111 2.08 20.77 -19.21
C ARG A 111 2.02 21.22 -17.75
N LEU A 112 3.16 21.39 -17.09
CA LEU A 112 3.26 21.80 -15.69
C LEU A 112 3.67 23.26 -15.58
N ARG A 113 3.00 24.01 -14.72
CA ARG A 113 3.37 25.40 -14.39
C ARG A 113 4.57 25.38 -13.44
N ALA A 114 5.60 26.16 -13.78
CA ALA A 114 6.78 26.33 -12.95
C ALA A 114 6.40 26.70 -11.50
N GLY A 115 7.08 26.10 -10.53
CA GLY A 115 6.86 26.37 -9.10
C GLY A 115 5.52 25.89 -8.53
N THR A 116 4.68 25.19 -9.31
CA THR A 116 3.34 24.77 -8.89
C THR A 116 3.27 23.27 -8.61
N SER A 117 2.67 22.91 -7.48
CA SER A 117 2.34 21.52 -7.12
C SER A 117 0.92 21.16 -7.58
N TYR A 118 0.71 19.89 -7.91
CA TYR A 118 -0.58 19.32 -8.34
C TYR A 118 -0.89 18.06 -7.54
N LEU A 119 -1.99 18.09 -6.80
CA LEU A 119 -2.47 16.95 -6.04
C LEU A 119 -3.95 17.12 -5.72
N VAL A 120 -4.64 16.04 -5.39
CA VAL A 120 -5.96 16.13 -4.74
C VAL A 120 -5.74 16.23 -3.23
N ALA A 121 -6.37 17.19 -2.59
CA ALA A 121 -6.41 17.31 -1.14
C ALA A 121 -7.78 17.88 -0.73
N ASN A 122 -8.78 17.01 -0.62
CA ASN A 122 -10.12 17.38 -0.18
C ASN A 122 -10.14 17.41 1.34
N ARG A 123 -10.60 18.51 1.94
CA ARG A 123 -10.77 18.58 3.39
C ARG A 123 -11.73 17.47 3.83
N VAL A 124 -11.33 16.64 4.79
CA VAL A 124 -12.09 15.45 5.21
C VAL A 124 -13.47 15.81 5.74
N ALA A 125 -13.60 16.97 6.41
CA ALA A 125 -14.88 17.51 6.87
C ALA A 125 -15.92 17.69 5.76
N ASN A 126 -15.47 17.91 4.51
CA ASN A 126 -16.30 18.17 3.34
C ASN A 126 -16.59 16.89 2.50
N LEU A 127 -16.05 15.73 2.89
CA LEU A 127 -16.36 14.47 2.22
C LEU A 127 -17.79 14.03 2.52
N PRO A 128 -18.42 13.24 1.63
CA PRO A 128 -19.68 12.56 1.94
C PRO A 128 -19.57 11.73 3.22
N PRO A 129 -20.67 11.51 3.97
CA PRO A 129 -20.63 10.89 5.29
C PRO A 129 -19.80 9.60 5.36
N GLY A 130 -20.00 8.67 4.42
CA GLY A 130 -19.25 7.41 4.38
C GLY A 130 -17.75 7.60 4.10
N GLY A 131 -17.35 8.56 3.25
CA GLY A 131 -15.95 8.87 2.99
C GLY A 131 -15.28 9.57 4.18
N ARG A 132 -16.02 10.45 4.87
CA ARG A 132 -15.53 11.09 6.10
C ARG A 132 -15.33 10.08 7.22
N GLN A 133 -16.32 9.21 7.48
CA GLN A 133 -16.21 8.15 8.47
C GLN A 133 -15.08 7.18 8.15
N ASP A 134 -14.90 6.84 6.86
CA ASP A 134 -13.78 6.02 6.42
C ASP A 134 -12.43 6.63 6.79
N VAL A 135 -12.21 7.90 6.46
CA VAL A 135 -10.93 8.55 6.78
C VAL A 135 -10.74 8.70 8.28
N HIS A 136 -11.78 9.04 9.04
CA HIS A 136 -11.70 9.12 10.50
C HIS A 136 -11.32 7.77 11.12
N HIS A 137 -11.92 6.68 10.64
CA HIS A 137 -11.61 5.32 11.12
C HIS A 137 -10.12 4.98 10.96
N ARG A 138 -9.46 5.43 9.88
CA ARG A 138 -8.01 5.22 9.66
C ARG A 138 -7.12 5.83 10.75
N PHE A 139 -7.66 6.71 11.60
CA PHE A 139 -6.98 7.34 12.72
C PHE A 139 -7.60 7.00 14.09
N ALA A 140 -8.71 6.24 14.13
CA ALA A 140 -9.42 5.84 15.34
C ALA A 140 -8.72 4.71 16.12
N SER A 141 -7.53 4.32 15.66
CA SER A 141 -6.66 3.35 16.32
C SER A 141 -5.20 3.75 16.18
N ILE A 142 -4.36 3.20 17.05
CA ILE A 142 -2.92 3.11 16.81
C ILE A 142 -2.70 1.95 15.86
N TYR A 143 -2.26 2.26 14.65
CA TYR A 143 -1.85 1.27 13.67
C TYR A 143 -0.36 1.03 13.76
N ARG A 144 0.04 -0.25 13.69
CA ARG A 144 1.45 -0.65 13.61
C ARG A 144 1.67 -1.46 12.35
N GLU A 145 2.72 -1.11 11.62
CA GLU A 145 3.16 -1.89 10.48
C GLU A 145 3.73 -3.23 10.91
N LEU A 146 3.33 -4.28 10.21
CA LEU A 146 4.11 -5.48 10.06
C LEU A 146 4.94 -5.33 8.78
N PRO A 147 6.27 -5.13 8.89
CA PRO A 147 7.12 -4.84 7.74
C PRO A 147 6.92 -5.86 6.62
N GLY A 148 6.63 -5.35 5.41
CA GLY A 148 6.47 -6.18 4.22
C GLY A 148 5.08 -6.77 4.03
N VAL A 149 4.18 -6.66 5.02
CA VAL A 149 2.84 -7.26 4.97
C VAL A 149 1.76 -6.19 4.88
N GLY A 150 1.60 -5.38 5.92
CA GLY A 150 0.50 -4.42 6.03
C GLY A 150 0.51 -3.67 7.36
N SER A 151 -0.45 -2.76 7.54
CA SER A 151 -0.66 -2.02 8.79
C SER A 151 -1.92 -2.52 9.50
N PHE A 152 -1.86 -2.69 10.82
CA PHE A 152 -2.92 -3.32 11.62
C PHE A 152 -3.22 -2.51 12.87
N ALA A 153 -4.49 -2.44 13.26
CA ALA A 153 -4.90 -1.75 14.47
C ALA A 153 -4.41 -2.52 15.70
N THR A 154 -3.97 -1.81 16.73
CA THR A 154 -3.44 -2.41 17.97
C THR A 154 -4.20 -1.94 19.20
N VAL A 155 -4.48 -0.65 19.25
CA VAL A 155 -5.12 -0.02 20.40
C VAL A 155 -6.13 0.98 19.86
N PRO A 156 -7.43 0.85 20.18
CA PRO A 156 -8.42 1.87 19.87
C PRO A 156 -8.01 3.21 20.51
N ARG A 157 -8.22 4.31 19.81
CA ARG A 157 -8.03 5.65 20.37
C ARG A 157 -9.06 6.63 19.80
N PRO A 158 -9.54 7.60 20.59
CA PRO A 158 -10.35 8.66 20.04
C PRO A 158 -9.53 9.47 19.02
N LEU A 159 -10.16 9.82 17.90
CA LEU A 159 -9.59 10.77 16.95
C LEU A 159 -9.58 12.16 17.59
N ASP A 160 -8.39 12.77 17.66
CA ASP A 160 -8.22 14.16 18.09
C ASP A 160 -9.04 15.11 17.18
N PRO A 161 -9.98 15.90 17.73
CA PRO A 161 -10.77 16.87 16.96
C PRO A 161 -9.93 17.89 16.19
N ALA A 162 -8.78 18.30 16.73
CA ALA A 162 -7.89 19.25 16.06
C ALA A 162 -7.28 18.61 14.81
N LEU A 163 -6.77 17.39 14.93
CA LEU A 163 -6.29 16.61 13.78
C LEU A 163 -7.42 16.39 12.76
N ALA A 164 -8.61 15.96 13.21
CA ALA A 164 -9.75 15.73 12.33
C ALA A 164 -10.12 16.97 11.49
N ALA A 165 -10.02 18.15 12.08
CA ALA A 165 -10.32 19.42 11.41
C ALA A 165 -9.28 19.81 10.34
N GLU A 166 -8.03 19.34 10.49
CA GLU A 166 -6.91 19.61 9.57
C GLU A 166 -6.77 18.56 8.46
N LEU A 167 -7.29 17.34 8.64
CA LEU A 167 -7.11 16.25 7.69
C LEU A 167 -7.63 16.59 6.29
N HIS A 168 -6.79 16.29 5.29
CA HIS A 168 -7.14 16.27 3.88
C HIS A 168 -6.90 14.87 3.30
N HIS A 169 -7.78 14.45 2.40
CA HIS A 169 -7.71 13.16 1.72
C HIS A 169 -7.57 13.36 0.21
N GLY A 170 -6.81 12.48 -0.44
CA GLY A 170 -6.66 12.50 -1.88
C GLY A 170 -5.93 11.28 -2.41
N SER A 171 -5.29 11.45 -3.56
CA SER A 171 -4.52 10.38 -4.20
C SER A 171 -3.07 10.39 -3.73
N GLN A 172 -2.48 9.21 -3.54
CA GLN A 172 -1.04 9.04 -3.34
C GLN A 172 -0.21 9.73 -4.44
N TRP A 173 -0.70 9.76 -5.68
CA TRP A 173 0.06 10.22 -6.83
C TRP A 173 0.01 11.73 -6.93
N VAL A 174 1.16 12.36 -6.75
CA VAL A 174 1.32 13.82 -6.67
C VAL A 174 2.42 14.32 -7.59
N VAL A 175 2.28 15.57 -8.01
CA VAL A 175 3.36 16.36 -8.60
C VAL A 175 3.69 17.48 -7.63
N LEU A 176 4.93 17.59 -7.20
CA LEU A 176 5.38 18.59 -6.25
C LEU A 176 6.36 19.53 -6.93
N SER A 177 6.23 20.83 -6.68
CA SER A 177 7.28 21.78 -7.04
C SER A 177 8.55 21.54 -6.21
N ARG A 178 9.71 21.92 -6.72
CA ARG A 178 10.96 21.83 -5.94
C ARG A 178 10.88 22.55 -4.59
N ALA A 179 10.21 23.71 -4.53
CA ALA A 179 10.01 24.44 -3.27
C ALA A 179 9.17 23.65 -2.26
N ALA A 180 8.13 22.94 -2.72
CA ALA A 180 7.36 22.04 -1.86
C ALA A 180 8.21 20.88 -1.35
N CYS A 181 9.05 20.29 -2.21
CA CYS A 181 10.01 19.25 -1.80
C CYS A 181 10.98 19.75 -0.72
N VAL A 182 11.52 20.96 -0.86
CA VAL A 182 12.39 21.58 0.16
C VAL A 182 11.66 21.72 1.50
N LEU A 183 10.43 22.24 1.48
CA LEU A 183 9.63 22.42 2.69
C LEU A 183 9.31 21.08 3.37
N ILE A 184 8.91 20.07 2.59
CA ILE A 184 8.65 18.72 3.10
C ILE A 184 9.92 18.14 3.75
N HIS A 185 11.06 18.23 3.06
CA HIS A 185 12.32 17.70 3.56
C HIS A 185 12.76 18.38 4.86
N ALA A 186 12.64 19.70 4.95
CA ALA A 186 12.96 20.46 6.17
C ALA A 186 12.04 20.13 7.34
N SER A 187 10.82 19.65 7.08
CA SER A 187 9.83 19.29 8.10
C SER A 187 9.91 17.84 8.57
N ARG A 188 10.89 17.04 8.14
CA ARG A 188 10.88 15.58 8.32
C ARG A 188 10.79 15.13 9.79
N ASP A 189 11.38 15.92 10.69
CA ASP A 189 11.38 15.69 12.13
C ASP A 189 10.29 16.50 12.87
N ASP A 190 9.43 17.20 12.12
CA ASP A 190 8.31 17.96 12.69
C ASP A 190 7.25 17.02 13.29
N PRO A 191 6.69 17.34 14.48
CA PRO A 191 5.61 16.57 15.11
C PRO A 191 4.38 16.32 14.21
N PHE A 192 4.20 17.12 13.16
CA PHE A 192 3.19 16.95 12.12
C PHE A 192 3.08 15.50 11.62
N TRP A 193 4.20 14.79 11.45
CA TRP A 193 4.19 13.42 10.90
C TRP A 193 3.75 12.35 11.90
N VAL A 194 3.77 12.64 13.21
CA VAL A 194 3.53 11.64 14.28
C VAL A 194 2.17 10.96 14.16
N PRO A 195 1.04 11.67 13.95
CA PRO A 195 -0.26 11.02 13.83
C PRO A 195 -0.35 10.07 12.63
N PHE A 196 0.31 10.42 11.52
CA PHE A 196 0.33 9.63 10.30
C PHE A 196 1.18 8.36 10.44
N ARG A 197 2.28 8.40 11.21
CA ARG A 197 3.08 7.20 11.51
C ARG A 197 2.29 6.14 12.28
N ALA A 198 1.25 6.54 13.00
CA ALA A 198 0.39 5.68 13.81
C ALA A 198 -1.00 5.43 13.16
N ALA A 199 -1.17 5.73 11.87
CA ALA A 199 -2.42 5.57 11.13
C ALA A 199 -2.26 4.63 9.92
N ILE A 200 -3.36 4.32 9.24
CA ILE A 200 -3.38 3.45 8.05
C ILE A 200 -3.74 4.24 6.78
N LEU A 201 -3.24 3.80 5.63
CA LEU A 201 -3.45 4.43 4.31
C LEU A 201 -3.07 5.91 4.29
N THR A 202 -1.96 6.24 4.93
CA THR A 202 -1.49 7.62 5.07
C THR A 202 -0.79 8.16 3.84
N ASP A 203 -0.53 7.32 2.86
CA ASP A 203 -0.17 7.75 1.50
C ASP A 203 -1.28 8.58 0.83
N GLU A 204 -2.54 8.41 1.26
CA GLU A 204 -3.69 9.17 0.78
C GLU A 204 -4.08 10.36 1.68
N THR A 205 -3.38 10.61 2.80
CA THR A 205 -3.70 11.72 3.71
C THR A 205 -2.52 12.58 4.17
N ALA A 206 -1.31 12.03 4.30
CA ALA A 206 -0.18 12.73 4.91
C ALA A 206 0.32 13.90 4.06
N LEU A 207 0.69 13.64 2.80
CA LEU A 207 1.16 14.70 1.89
C LEU A 207 0.03 15.67 1.52
N GLN A 208 -1.20 15.18 1.43
CA GLN A 208 -2.38 15.98 1.11
C GLN A 208 -2.64 16.99 2.23
N THR A 209 -2.59 16.53 3.48
CA THR A 209 -2.72 17.39 4.66
C THR A 209 -1.54 18.35 4.77
N PHE A 210 -0.31 17.89 4.55
CA PHE A 210 0.88 18.75 4.60
C PHE A 210 0.80 19.88 3.58
N MET A 211 0.44 19.55 2.34
CA MET A 211 0.36 20.53 1.26
C MET A 211 -0.79 21.52 1.47
N ALA A 212 -1.97 21.05 1.87
CA ALA A 212 -3.14 21.90 2.07
C ALA A 212 -3.05 22.79 3.32
N THR A 213 -2.18 22.46 4.28
CA THR A 213 -1.99 23.24 5.51
C THR A 213 -0.66 23.99 5.50
N ARG A 214 0.46 23.28 5.61
CA ARG A 214 1.80 23.85 5.79
C ARG A 214 2.32 24.53 4.52
N ALA A 215 2.23 23.85 3.37
CA ALA A 215 2.70 24.44 2.10
C ALA A 215 1.82 25.61 1.66
N ALA A 216 0.50 25.51 1.82
CA ALA A 216 -0.43 26.60 1.54
C ALA A 216 -0.16 27.81 2.46
N ALA A 217 0.06 27.60 3.77
CA ALA A 217 0.41 28.67 4.70
C ALA A 217 1.76 29.33 4.36
N ALA A 218 2.71 28.57 3.81
CA ALA A 218 3.97 29.08 3.29
C ALA A 218 3.85 29.79 1.92
N GLY A 219 2.63 29.96 1.39
CA GLY A 219 2.37 30.67 0.13
C GLY A 219 2.77 29.90 -1.13
N LEU A 220 2.98 28.58 -1.04
CA LEU A 220 3.37 27.79 -2.21
C LEU A 220 2.19 27.60 -3.18
N PRO A 221 2.38 27.79 -4.51
CA PRO A 221 1.32 27.59 -5.49
C PRO A 221 0.90 26.11 -5.58
N ILE A 222 -0.40 25.86 -5.38
CA ILE A 222 -0.99 24.52 -5.43
C ILE A 222 -2.21 24.54 -6.35
N VAL A 223 -2.32 23.54 -7.22
CA VAL A 223 -3.52 23.26 -8.02
C VAL A 223 -4.11 21.95 -7.52
N TYR A 224 -5.32 22.01 -6.98
CA TYR A 224 -6.00 20.85 -6.40
C TYR A 224 -6.62 19.95 -7.49
N ARG A 225 -5.77 19.26 -8.26
CA ARG A 225 -6.16 18.42 -9.39
C ARG A 225 -5.32 17.15 -9.45
N ASN A 226 -5.97 16.03 -9.73
CA ASN A 226 -5.27 14.79 -10.04
C ASN A 226 -4.77 14.82 -11.49
N LEU A 227 -3.46 14.64 -11.69
CA LEU A 227 -2.87 14.48 -13.02
C LEU A 227 -2.71 13.01 -13.43
N THR A 228 -3.07 12.09 -12.54
CA THR A 228 -3.07 10.65 -12.79
C THR A 228 -4.51 10.13 -12.82
N LEU A 229 -4.94 9.59 -13.96
CA LEU A 229 -6.17 8.80 -14.04
C LEU A 229 -5.95 7.47 -13.32
N VAL A 230 -6.67 7.23 -12.22
CA VAL A 230 -6.60 5.99 -11.44
C VAL A 230 -7.68 5.01 -11.90
N ALA A 231 -7.38 4.26 -12.95
CA ALA A 231 -8.01 2.99 -13.30
C ALA A 231 -7.84 1.93 -12.19
N HIS A 232 -8.97 1.48 -11.68
CA HIS A 232 -9.13 0.35 -10.78
C HIS A 232 -9.30 -0.96 -11.57
N PRO A 233 -9.06 -2.12 -10.93
CA PRO A 233 -9.51 -3.39 -11.47
C PRO A 233 -11.02 -3.36 -11.76
N PRO A 234 -11.54 -4.16 -12.70
CA PRO A 234 -12.96 -4.18 -13.12
C PRO A 234 -13.97 -4.53 -12.02
N VAL A 235 -13.49 -4.72 -10.79
CA VAL A 235 -14.27 -4.97 -9.57
C VAL A 235 -15.12 -3.76 -9.17
N SER A 236 -14.79 -2.53 -9.61
CA SER A 236 -15.59 -1.34 -9.28
C SER A 236 -16.96 -1.30 -9.97
N GLY A 237 -17.15 -2.08 -11.04
CA GLY A 237 -18.34 -1.99 -11.90
C GLY A 237 -18.44 -0.68 -12.69
N ASN A 238 -17.50 0.25 -12.51
CA ASN A 238 -17.48 1.53 -13.19
C ASN A 238 -16.47 1.49 -14.36
N LYS A 239 -17.00 1.46 -15.58
CA LYS A 239 -16.21 1.42 -16.82
C LYS A 239 -15.30 2.64 -17.03
N ASP A 240 -15.59 3.78 -16.40
CA ASP A 240 -14.77 4.99 -16.50
C ASP A 240 -13.55 4.91 -15.55
N LEU A 241 -13.55 3.92 -14.66
CA LEU A 241 -12.51 3.66 -13.67
C LEU A 241 -11.79 2.34 -13.94
N ILE A 242 -11.72 1.87 -15.18
CA ILE A 242 -10.88 0.74 -15.58
C ILE A 242 -9.85 1.16 -16.62
N PHE A 243 -8.85 0.33 -16.84
CA PHE A 243 -7.92 0.57 -17.94
C PHE A 243 -8.55 0.02 -19.22
N SER A 244 -8.85 0.91 -20.16
CA SER A 244 -9.27 0.62 -21.52
C SER A 244 -8.56 1.59 -22.48
N ASP A 245 -8.48 1.24 -23.76
CA ASP A 245 -7.95 2.14 -24.79
C ASP A 245 -8.75 3.46 -24.81
N GLU A 246 -10.08 3.38 -24.68
CA GLU A 246 -10.95 4.56 -24.58
C GLU A 246 -10.53 5.48 -23.42
N ASN A 247 -10.37 4.94 -22.20
CA ASN A 247 -9.97 5.73 -21.03
C ASN A 247 -8.54 6.26 -21.13
N PHE A 248 -7.64 5.50 -21.78
CA PHE A 248 -6.28 5.93 -22.05
C PHE A 248 -6.27 7.18 -22.94
N PHE A 249 -6.97 7.15 -24.08
CA PHE A 249 -7.00 8.28 -25.01
C PHE A 249 -7.87 9.45 -24.49
N ALA A 250 -8.98 9.17 -23.82
CA ALA A 250 -9.83 10.20 -23.22
C ALA A 250 -9.12 10.96 -22.09
N GLY A 251 -8.37 10.25 -21.23
CA GLY A 251 -7.59 10.87 -20.15
C GLY A 251 -6.56 11.87 -20.68
N ALA A 252 -5.91 11.57 -21.80
CA ALA A 252 -4.99 12.49 -22.45
C ALA A 252 -5.71 13.78 -22.89
N GLY A 253 -6.88 13.65 -23.54
CA GLY A 253 -7.70 14.79 -23.99
C GLY A 253 -8.26 15.64 -22.85
N GLN A 254 -8.49 15.04 -21.69
CA GLN A 254 -8.96 15.74 -20.49
C GLN A 254 -7.82 16.46 -19.74
N GLY A 255 -6.56 16.23 -20.09
CA GLY A 255 -5.39 16.90 -19.48
C GLY A 255 -4.76 16.13 -18.32
N GLN A 256 -5.06 14.84 -18.14
CA GLN A 256 -4.28 13.95 -17.30
C GLN A 256 -2.93 13.68 -17.99
N LEU A 257 -1.87 13.55 -17.20
CA LEU A 257 -0.53 13.25 -17.71
C LEU A 257 -0.19 11.76 -17.63
N PHE A 258 -0.86 11.04 -16.74
CA PHE A 258 -0.61 9.62 -16.50
C PHE A 258 -1.91 8.85 -16.33
N ILE A 259 -1.83 7.54 -16.55
CA ILE A 259 -2.84 6.57 -16.17
C ILE A 259 -2.18 5.42 -15.40
N ARG A 260 -2.88 4.92 -14.40
CA ARG A 260 -2.57 3.69 -13.66
C ARG A 260 -3.90 3.06 -13.26
N LYS A 261 -4.04 1.78 -12.97
CA LYS A 261 -3.04 0.72 -13.00
C LYS A 261 -3.08 0.04 -14.37
N ARG A 262 -1.92 -0.07 -15.01
CA ARG A 262 -1.82 -0.76 -16.31
C ARG A 262 -2.24 -2.24 -16.21
N PRO A 263 -2.82 -2.82 -17.27
CA PRO A 263 -3.09 -4.25 -17.36
C PRO A 263 -1.77 -5.03 -17.57
N ALA A 264 -1.86 -6.35 -17.47
CA ALA A 264 -0.73 -7.25 -17.72
C ALA A 264 -0.21 -7.12 -19.16
N THR A 265 -1.14 -7.06 -20.12
CA THR A 265 -0.84 -6.90 -21.55
C THR A 265 -1.47 -5.60 -22.05
N LEU A 266 -0.70 -4.78 -22.75
CA LEU A 266 -1.19 -3.56 -23.40
C LEU A 266 -1.76 -3.90 -24.78
N SER A 267 -2.73 -3.12 -25.27
CA SER A 267 -3.19 -3.24 -26.64
C SER A 267 -2.10 -2.82 -27.63
N GLY A 268 -2.22 -3.27 -28.88
CA GLY A 268 -1.31 -2.82 -29.94
C GLY A 268 -1.35 -1.31 -30.15
N THR A 269 -2.53 -0.70 -30.03
CA THR A 269 -2.74 0.75 -30.19
C THR A 269 -2.06 1.55 -29.09
N VAL A 270 -2.21 1.15 -27.82
CA VAL A 270 -1.52 1.81 -26.69
C VAL A 270 0.00 1.63 -26.82
N THR A 271 0.45 0.44 -27.21
CA THR A 271 1.88 0.15 -27.43
C THR A 271 2.46 1.05 -28.51
N ALA A 272 1.79 1.17 -29.67
CA ALA A 272 2.20 2.03 -30.77
C ALA A 272 2.27 3.51 -30.36
N GLN A 273 1.30 3.99 -29.56
CA GLN A 273 1.31 5.36 -29.03
C GLN A 273 2.51 5.63 -28.11
N LEU A 274 2.81 4.69 -27.20
CA LEU A 274 3.98 4.80 -26.32
C LEU A 274 5.29 4.76 -27.10
N ASP A 275 5.36 3.93 -28.14
CA ASP A 275 6.53 3.81 -29.01
C ASP A 275 6.78 5.08 -29.82
N ALA A 276 5.72 5.67 -30.39
CA ALA A 276 5.80 6.92 -31.14
C ALA A 276 6.23 8.10 -30.26
N GLY A 277 5.85 8.11 -28.98
CA GLY A 277 6.23 9.14 -28.01
C GLY A 277 7.59 8.94 -27.32
N ALA A 278 8.21 7.77 -27.46
CA ALA A 278 9.46 7.43 -26.79
C ALA A 278 10.68 8.00 -27.53
N ARG A 279 11.60 8.64 -26.80
CA ARG A 279 12.88 9.15 -27.34
C ARG A 279 14.03 8.16 -27.15
N LEU A 280 13.82 7.12 -26.36
CA LEU A 280 14.82 6.09 -26.07
C LEU A 280 14.52 4.82 -26.89
N SER A 281 15.49 4.40 -27.70
CA SER A 281 15.40 3.14 -28.43
C SER A 281 15.34 1.95 -27.46
N PRO A 282 14.50 0.91 -27.70
CA PRO A 282 14.43 -0.28 -26.85
C PRO A 282 15.80 -0.96 -26.63
N HIS A 283 16.68 -0.97 -27.64
CA HIS A 283 18.01 -1.60 -27.55
C HIS A 283 18.97 -0.88 -26.57
N ARG A 284 18.63 0.35 -26.16
CA ARG A 284 19.37 1.10 -25.14
C ARG A 284 19.00 0.68 -23.72
N LEU A 285 17.91 -0.06 -23.53
CA LEU A 285 17.57 -0.61 -22.21
C LEU A 285 18.42 -1.86 -21.91
N PRO A 286 18.76 -2.10 -20.64
CA PRO A 286 19.36 -3.38 -20.25
C PRO A 286 18.42 -4.54 -20.58
N PRO A 287 18.96 -5.75 -20.80
CA PRO A 287 18.13 -6.93 -21.01
C PRO A 287 17.24 -7.14 -19.78
N LEU A 288 16.00 -7.57 -20.01
CA LEU A 288 15.12 -7.94 -18.92
C LEU A 288 15.70 -9.16 -18.20
N PRO A 289 15.59 -9.23 -16.86
CA PRO A 289 15.93 -10.45 -16.15
C PRO A 289 15.08 -11.59 -16.71
N ALA A 290 15.66 -12.79 -16.80
CA ALA A 290 14.86 -13.97 -17.07
C ALA A 290 13.73 -14.00 -16.04
N THR A 291 12.47 -14.05 -16.49
CA THR A 291 11.33 -14.16 -15.58
C THR A 291 11.57 -15.41 -14.75
N PRO A 292 11.94 -15.30 -13.46
CA PRO A 292 12.12 -16.50 -12.68
C PRO A 292 10.73 -17.13 -12.66
N GLY A 293 10.61 -18.39 -13.05
CA GLY A 293 9.44 -19.17 -12.66
C GLY A 293 9.31 -18.95 -11.16
N ARG A 294 8.22 -18.31 -10.74
CA ARG A 294 8.07 -17.82 -9.36
C ARG A 294 8.50 -18.96 -8.43
N PRO A 295 9.63 -18.86 -7.71
CA PRO A 295 10.05 -19.96 -6.86
C PRO A 295 8.88 -20.23 -5.92
N PRO A 296 8.49 -21.50 -5.71
CA PRO A 296 7.52 -21.79 -4.67
C PRO A 296 8.04 -21.11 -3.41
N ALA A 297 7.20 -20.29 -2.78
CA ALA A 297 7.55 -19.67 -1.51
C ALA A 297 8.12 -20.76 -0.60
N PRO A 298 9.16 -20.49 0.22
CA PRO A 298 9.60 -21.44 1.22
C PRO A 298 8.39 -21.82 2.05
N ARG A 299 7.88 -23.01 1.78
CA ARG A 299 6.66 -23.57 2.36
C ARG A 299 7.19 -24.51 3.42
N ILE A 300 7.03 -24.17 4.70
CA ILE A 300 6.37 -25.19 5.51
C ILE A 300 5.07 -25.44 4.74
N ALA A 301 4.88 -26.63 4.19
CA ALA A 301 3.70 -26.88 3.37
C ALA A 301 2.49 -26.50 4.23
N THR A 302 1.61 -25.62 3.76
CA THR A 302 0.42 -25.19 4.51
C THR A 302 -0.32 -26.40 5.09
N ALA A 303 -0.33 -27.52 4.35
CA ALA A 303 -0.87 -28.80 4.79
C ALA A 303 -0.13 -29.43 5.99
N GLU A 304 1.21 -29.37 6.04
CA GLU A 304 2.02 -29.86 7.16
C GLU A 304 1.82 -29.02 8.42
N LEU A 305 1.78 -27.70 8.28
CA LEU A 305 1.51 -26.79 9.39
C LEU A 305 0.08 -26.96 9.92
N VAL A 306 -0.91 -27.07 9.03
CA VAL A 306 -2.31 -27.35 9.39
C VAL A 306 -2.43 -28.68 10.10
N ARG A 307 -1.75 -29.74 9.63
CA ARG A 307 -1.70 -31.03 10.33
C ARG A 307 -1.10 -30.89 11.72
N ALA A 308 0.10 -30.31 11.82
CA ALA A 308 0.79 -30.13 13.09
C ALA A 308 -0.05 -29.34 14.11
N LEU A 309 -0.70 -28.25 13.68
CA LEU A 309 -1.58 -27.46 14.53
C LEU A 309 -2.82 -28.22 14.99
N ASN A 310 -3.49 -28.95 14.09
CA ASN A 310 -4.62 -29.79 14.46
C ASN A 310 -4.21 -30.92 15.42
N ASP A 311 -3.02 -31.49 15.24
CA ASP A 311 -2.51 -32.53 16.14
C ASP A 311 -2.23 -31.95 17.53
N ARG A 312 -1.63 -30.75 17.64
CA ARG A 312 -1.44 -30.05 18.92
C ARG A 312 -2.75 -29.65 19.58
N LEU A 313 -3.73 -29.14 18.82
CA LEU A 313 -5.07 -28.83 19.32
C LEU A 313 -5.79 -30.08 19.85
N ARG A 314 -5.64 -31.23 19.17
CA ARG A 314 -6.15 -32.52 19.62
C ARG A 314 -5.50 -32.97 20.93
N ILE A 315 -4.17 -32.83 21.05
CA ILE A 315 -3.43 -33.12 22.29
C ILE A 315 -3.92 -32.22 23.44
N ALA A 316 -4.16 -30.94 23.16
CA ALA A 316 -4.70 -29.97 24.11
C ALA A 316 -6.20 -30.14 24.43
N ARG A 317 -6.86 -31.19 23.88
CA ARG A 317 -8.31 -31.45 24.01
C ARG A 317 -9.18 -30.25 23.58
N SER A 318 -8.68 -29.44 22.65
CA SER A 318 -9.43 -28.36 22.04
C SER A 318 -10.46 -28.92 21.07
N SER A 319 -11.62 -28.26 20.98
CA SER A 319 -12.64 -28.56 19.97
C SER A 319 -12.43 -27.79 18.66
N ALA A 320 -11.44 -26.90 18.61
CA ALA A 320 -11.13 -26.09 17.44
C ALA A 320 -10.47 -26.91 16.34
N VAL A 321 -10.85 -26.68 15.09
CA VAL A 321 -10.25 -27.27 13.89
C VAL A 321 -9.64 -26.18 13.04
N VAL A 322 -8.38 -26.36 12.64
CA VAL A 322 -7.65 -25.49 11.72
C VAL A 322 -7.79 -26.03 10.29
N GLU A 323 -8.26 -25.21 9.37
CA GLU A 323 -8.35 -25.51 7.94
C GLU A 323 -7.42 -24.60 7.14
N ALA A 324 -6.80 -25.12 6.08
CA ALA A 324 -6.16 -24.29 5.06
C ALA A 324 -7.25 -23.54 4.28
N MET A 325 -7.08 -22.24 4.05
CA MET A 325 -7.94 -21.52 3.10
C MET A 325 -7.39 -21.62 1.67
N PRO A 326 -8.27 -21.68 0.64
CA PRO A 326 -7.85 -21.75 -0.75
C PRO A 326 -6.94 -20.58 -1.14
N GLU A 327 -5.92 -20.86 -1.95
CA GLU A 327 -4.77 -19.99 -2.27
C GLU A 327 -5.10 -18.67 -3.01
N ASN A 328 -6.37 -18.37 -3.27
CA ASN A 328 -6.77 -17.39 -4.29
C ASN A 328 -6.99 -15.97 -3.76
N LEU A 329 -6.11 -15.51 -2.88
CA LEU A 329 -6.13 -14.15 -2.37
C LEU A 329 -5.07 -13.37 -3.13
N ALA A 330 -5.54 -12.51 -4.04
CA ALA A 330 -4.75 -11.82 -5.06
C ALA A 330 -3.60 -10.93 -4.53
N TYR A 331 -3.45 -10.80 -3.21
CA TYR A 331 -2.34 -10.14 -2.52
C TYR A 331 -2.04 -10.96 -1.26
N ARG A 332 -0.88 -11.63 -1.24
CA ARG A 332 -0.56 -12.74 -0.32
C ARG A 332 0.15 -12.27 0.97
N PRO A 333 -0.50 -12.29 2.14
CA PRO A 333 0.07 -12.99 3.29
C PRO A 333 0.33 -14.45 2.90
N PHE A 334 1.43 -15.06 3.34
CA PHE A 334 1.85 -16.35 2.81
C PHE A 334 1.09 -17.53 3.45
N LEU A 335 0.32 -17.31 4.52
CA LEU A 335 -0.44 -18.36 5.19
C LEU A 335 -1.85 -17.88 5.61
N PHE A 336 -2.87 -18.67 5.29
CA PHE A 336 -4.25 -18.39 5.70
C PHE A 336 -4.85 -19.63 6.34
N LEU A 337 -5.18 -19.52 7.63
CA LEU A 337 -5.86 -20.56 8.37
C LEU A 337 -7.28 -20.11 8.67
N ARG A 338 -8.20 -21.08 8.78
CA ARG A 338 -9.55 -20.86 9.32
C ARG A 338 -9.70 -21.74 10.53
N VAL A 339 -10.15 -21.17 11.64
CA VAL A 339 -10.45 -21.93 12.84
C VAL A 339 -11.95 -22.15 12.91
N ARG A 340 -12.39 -23.38 13.15
CA ARG A 340 -13.80 -23.71 13.42
C ARG A 340 -13.91 -24.38 14.76
N GLY A 341 -14.54 -23.74 15.73
CA GLY A 341 -15.00 -24.40 16.95
C GLY A 341 -16.47 -24.81 16.86
N PRO A 342 -16.87 -25.95 17.43
CA PRO A 342 -18.26 -26.43 17.43
C PRO A 342 -19.19 -25.63 18.35
N ARG A 343 -18.66 -24.71 19.17
CA ARG A 343 -19.44 -23.90 20.12
C ARG A 343 -19.74 -22.48 19.61
N ALA A 344 -19.13 -22.05 18.52
CA ALA A 344 -19.41 -20.75 17.91
C ALA A 344 -20.52 -20.93 16.87
N HIS A 345 -21.63 -20.20 16.99
CA HIS A 345 -22.71 -20.21 15.99
C HIS A 345 -22.25 -19.72 14.61
N GLN A 346 -21.07 -19.08 14.50
CA GLN A 346 -20.41 -18.66 13.27
C GLN A 346 -18.89 -18.95 13.32
N PRO A 347 -18.25 -19.31 12.20
CA PRO A 347 -16.82 -19.59 12.15
C PRO A 347 -15.98 -18.32 12.37
N VAL A 348 -14.99 -18.39 13.25
CA VAL A 348 -13.97 -17.33 13.43
C VAL A 348 -12.77 -17.63 12.53
N SER A 349 -12.54 -16.78 11.53
CA SER A 349 -11.34 -16.88 10.71
C SER A 349 -10.15 -16.34 11.50
N VAL A 350 -9.04 -17.07 11.49
CA VAL A 350 -7.83 -16.68 12.21
C VAL A 350 -6.68 -16.69 11.22
N PHE A 351 -6.26 -15.51 10.81
CA PHE A 351 -5.31 -15.31 9.73
C PHE A 351 -3.88 -15.22 10.27
N LEU A 352 -2.95 -15.94 9.66
CA LEU A 352 -1.53 -15.88 10.00
C LEU A 352 -0.78 -15.05 8.96
N LEU A 353 -0.59 -13.78 9.26
CA LEU A 353 -0.14 -12.80 8.28
C LEU A 353 1.40 -12.77 8.21
N SER A 354 2.06 -13.88 7.89
CA SER A 354 3.53 -13.95 7.75
C SER A 354 3.97 -14.28 6.32
N SER A 355 5.17 -13.84 5.91
CA SER A 355 5.78 -14.16 4.61
C SER A 355 6.88 -15.21 4.62
N ASP A 356 7.51 -15.41 5.76
CA ASP A 356 8.69 -16.26 5.95
C ASP A 356 8.44 -17.39 6.95
N GLY A 357 7.22 -17.45 7.50
CA GLY A 357 6.92 -18.33 8.62
C GLY A 357 7.60 -17.89 9.91
N ILE A 358 8.44 -16.84 9.90
CA ILE A 358 9.24 -16.38 11.02
C ILE A 358 8.59 -15.19 11.70
N ALA A 359 7.82 -14.31 11.05
CA ALA A 359 7.10 -13.20 11.72
C ALA A 359 5.58 -13.44 11.70
N GLY A 360 5.03 -14.18 12.67
CA GLY A 360 3.62 -14.61 12.67
C GLY A 360 2.70 -13.73 13.50
N LYS A 361 1.91 -12.86 12.86
CA LYS A 361 0.76 -12.23 13.52
C LYS A 361 -0.50 -13.05 13.30
N LEU A 362 -1.28 -13.20 14.37
CA LEU A 362 -2.61 -13.77 14.36
C LEU A 362 -3.64 -12.64 14.20
N ALA A 363 -4.24 -12.47 13.03
CA ALA A 363 -5.38 -11.58 12.85
C ALA A 363 -6.67 -12.39 13.00
N MET A 364 -7.38 -12.18 14.10
CA MET A 364 -8.68 -12.80 14.31
C MET A 364 -9.78 -11.98 13.67
N ILE A 365 -10.47 -12.60 12.73
CA ILE A 365 -11.53 -11.99 11.96
C ILE A 365 -12.78 -12.85 12.07
N TRP A 366 -13.86 -12.21 12.48
CA TRP A 366 -15.17 -12.81 12.57
C TRP A 366 -16.02 -12.40 11.36
N HIS A 367 -16.88 -13.30 10.89
CA HIS A 367 -17.76 -13.05 9.74
C HIS A 367 -19.12 -12.52 10.19
N ARG A 368 -19.29 -11.20 10.20
CA ARG A 368 -20.60 -10.59 9.91
C ARG A 368 -20.45 -9.76 8.64
N PRO A 369 -21.29 -9.97 7.60
CA PRO A 369 -21.35 -9.05 6.47
C PRO A 369 -21.61 -7.65 7.02
N PHE A 370 -20.69 -6.74 6.73
CA PHE A 370 -20.79 -5.37 7.18
C PHE A 370 -21.92 -4.66 6.42
N THR A 371 -22.97 -4.25 7.14
CA THR A 371 -24.02 -3.37 6.63
C THR A 371 -23.98 -2.01 7.34
N GLY A 372 -22.83 -1.34 7.28
CA GLY A 372 -22.69 0.11 7.53
C GLY A 372 -22.86 0.63 8.97
N ASP A 373 -21.75 0.83 9.69
CA ASP A 373 -21.21 2.10 10.22
C ASP A 373 -19.76 1.85 10.73
N PHE A 374 -18.85 2.83 10.72
CA PHE A 374 -17.44 2.59 11.11
C PHE A 374 -17.21 2.65 12.64
N THR A 375 -18.25 2.46 13.44
CA THR A 375 -18.17 2.63 14.88
C THR A 375 -17.49 1.42 15.53
N PRO A 376 -16.50 1.63 16.41
CA PRO A 376 -15.97 0.55 17.22
C PRO A 376 -17.09 -0.10 18.04
N ALA A 377 -17.14 -1.43 18.06
CA ALA A 377 -18.08 -2.19 18.87
C ALA A 377 -17.35 -2.85 20.03
N THR A 378 -17.98 -2.95 21.20
CA THR A 378 -17.41 -3.66 22.35
C THR A 378 -17.91 -5.10 22.40
N LEU A 379 -16.99 -6.05 22.55
CA LEU A 379 -17.19 -7.49 22.63
C LEU A 379 -16.52 -8.02 23.91
N GLY A 380 -17.28 -8.10 25.00
CA GLY A 380 -16.71 -8.43 26.31
C GLY A 380 -15.67 -7.38 26.74
N PRO A 381 -14.42 -7.77 27.07
CA PRO A 381 -13.35 -6.82 27.40
C PRO A 381 -12.63 -6.24 26.17
N TYR A 382 -12.98 -6.66 24.94
CA TYR A 382 -12.29 -6.26 23.73
C TYR A 382 -13.12 -5.27 22.92
N THR A 383 -12.44 -4.38 22.20
CA THR A 383 -13.08 -3.53 21.19
C THR A 383 -12.77 -4.09 19.81
N THR A 384 -13.76 -4.11 18.93
CA THR A 384 -13.58 -4.51 17.53
C THR A 384 -13.85 -3.32 16.62
N GLU A 385 -13.08 -3.22 15.54
CA GLU A 385 -13.27 -2.23 14.50
C GLU A 385 -13.36 -2.90 13.12
N VAL A 386 -13.92 -2.18 12.16
CA VAL A 386 -13.98 -2.64 10.76
C VAL A 386 -12.60 -2.51 10.15
N VAL A 387 -11.97 -3.63 9.80
CA VAL A 387 -10.76 -3.67 8.99
C VAL A 387 -11.08 -3.18 7.59
N LYS A 388 -10.55 -2.01 7.28
CA LYS A 388 -10.38 -1.58 5.90
C LYS A 388 -8.95 -1.75 5.44
N ALA A 389 -8.52 -3.00 5.31
CA ALA A 389 -7.29 -3.35 4.63
C ALA A 389 -7.61 -3.81 3.19
N ARG A 390 -7.03 -3.21 2.14
CA ARG A 390 -7.14 -3.72 0.74
C ARG A 390 -6.30 -4.98 0.54
N ILE A 391 -6.23 -5.84 1.53
CA ILE A 391 -5.98 -7.25 1.33
C ILE A 391 -7.34 -7.78 0.87
N HIS A 392 -7.45 -8.11 -0.43
CA HIS A 392 -8.73 -8.36 -1.12
C HIS A 392 -9.64 -9.39 -0.41
N SER A 393 -9.07 -10.25 0.43
CA SER A 393 -9.72 -11.25 1.30
C SER A 393 -10.38 -10.75 2.58
N ILE A 394 -9.89 -9.65 3.13
CA ILE A 394 -10.24 -9.18 4.49
C ILE A 394 -10.82 -7.76 4.46
N PHE A 395 -11.12 -7.25 3.27
CA PHE A 395 -11.72 -5.94 3.08
C PHE A 395 -13.16 -5.95 3.63
N TYR A 396 -13.45 -5.04 4.56
CA TYR A 396 -14.75 -4.94 5.26
C TYR A 396 -15.05 -6.07 6.26
N HIS A 397 -14.01 -6.64 6.85
CA HIS A 397 -14.16 -7.59 7.96
C HIS A 397 -13.96 -6.92 9.32
N HIS A 398 -14.41 -7.52 10.41
CA HIS A 398 -14.16 -7.00 11.76
C HIS A 398 -12.86 -7.59 12.33
N GLU A 399 -11.96 -6.73 12.82
CA GLU A 399 -10.75 -7.10 13.59
C GLU A 399 -11.06 -6.90 15.07
N VAL A 400 -10.78 -7.93 15.86
CA VAL A 400 -10.87 -7.85 17.31
C VAL A 400 -9.52 -7.35 17.81
N HIS A 401 -9.51 -6.20 18.49
CA HIS A 401 -8.27 -5.63 19.00
C HIS A 401 -7.89 -6.43 20.25
N VAL A 402 -6.76 -7.12 20.14
CA VAL A 402 -6.11 -7.78 21.26
C VAL A 402 -5.07 -6.81 21.80
N ALA A 403 -5.07 -6.56 23.11
CA ALA A 403 -4.03 -5.77 23.74
C ALA A 403 -2.65 -6.36 23.43
N ASP A 404 -1.71 -5.49 23.05
CA ASP A 404 -0.32 -5.87 22.84
C ASP A 404 0.26 -6.32 24.19
N ASP A 405 0.58 -7.60 24.29
CA ASP A 405 1.03 -8.28 25.51
C ASP A 405 2.16 -9.22 25.07
N GLU A 406 3.30 -9.21 25.75
CA GLU A 406 4.48 -10.05 25.45
C GLU A 406 4.20 -11.57 25.44
N ALA A 407 3.06 -12.02 25.94
CA ALA A 407 2.60 -13.41 25.90
C ALA A 407 1.59 -13.72 24.78
N HIS A 408 0.99 -12.70 24.13
CA HIS A 408 -0.14 -12.85 23.18
C HIS A 408 -0.08 -11.90 21.96
N GLY A 409 0.97 -11.09 21.84
CA GLY A 409 1.12 -10.01 20.86
C GLY A 409 1.81 -10.43 19.57
N PHE A 410 2.65 -9.56 19.03
CA PHE A 410 3.30 -9.78 17.73
C PHE A 410 4.56 -10.64 17.88
N HIS A 411 4.45 -11.93 17.59
CA HIS A 411 5.55 -12.89 17.79
C HIS A 411 6.08 -13.49 16.50
N PRO A 412 7.40 -13.72 16.44
CA PRO A 412 7.94 -14.59 15.43
C PRO A 412 7.53 -16.06 15.63
N LEU A 413 7.27 -16.81 14.56
CA LEU A 413 6.96 -18.25 14.59
C LEU A 413 8.19 -19.07 14.14
N ALA A 414 9.28 -19.03 14.90
CA ALA A 414 10.55 -19.62 14.45
C ALA A 414 10.81 -21.04 14.99
N THR A 415 10.05 -21.50 15.98
CA THR A 415 10.37 -22.68 16.79
C THR A 415 9.16 -23.62 16.99
N PRO A 416 9.39 -24.91 17.32
CA PRO A 416 8.30 -25.83 17.70
C PRO A 416 7.49 -25.38 18.93
N GLU A 417 8.11 -24.65 19.87
CA GLU A 417 7.42 -24.04 21.02
C GLU A 417 6.39 -22.98 20.58
N ASP A 418 6.64 -22.32 19.45
CA ASP A 418 5.71 -21.36 18.87
C ASP A 418 4.44 -22.03 18.29
N LEU A 419 4.53 -23.30 17.89
CA LEU A 419 3.35 -24.08 17.46
C LEU A 419 2.44 -24.44 18.64
N ASP A 420 3.03 -24.78 19.78
CA ASP A 420 2.28 -25.04 21.02
C ASP A 420 1.62 -23.75 21.53
N ARG A 421 2.32 -22.62 21.44
CA ARG A 421 1.77 -21.29 21.76
C ARG A 421 0.63 -20.89 20.81
N LEU A 422 0.79 -21.12 19.50
CA LEU A 422 -0.25 -20.86 18.52
C LEU A 422 -1.50 -21.74 18.72
N ALA A 423 -1.32 -23.02 19.07
CA ALA A 423 -2.42 -23.91 19.43
C ALA A 423 -3.12 -23.45 20.73
N HIS A 424 -2.35 -23.02 21.74
CA HIS A 424 -2.88 -22.46 22.97
C HIS A 424 -3.73 -21.21 22.70
N TRP A 425 -3.22 -20.25 21.93
CA TRP A 425 -3.97 -19.05 21.54
C TRP A 425 -5.22 -19.41 20.74
N THR A 426 -5.11 -20.29 19.76
CA THR A 426 -6.25 -20.75 18.96
C THR A 426 -7.36 -21.30 19.84
N ASN A 427 -7.01 -22.12 20.85
CA ASN A 427 -7.96 -22.67 21.81
C ASN A 427 -8.53 -21.60 22.75
N PHE A 428 -7.70 -20.72 23.31
CA PHE A 428 -8.11 -19.61 24.17
C PHE A 428 -9.14 -18.72 23.48
N TYR A 429 -8.88 -18.39 22.22
CA TYR A 429 -9.71 -17.51 21.43
C TYR A 429 -10.97 -18.18 20.88
N ASP A 430 -10.95 -19.48 20.55
CA ASP A 430 -12.15 -20.26 20.23
C ASP A 430 -13.12 -20.29 21.43
N GLN A 431 -12.60 -20.54 22.63
CA GLN A 431 -13.38 -20.52 23.87
C GLN A 431 -13.98 -19.15 24.15
N ARG A 432 -13.22 -18.06 23.92
CA ARG A 432 -13.76 -16.71 24.03
C ARG A 432 -14.77 -16.38 22.94
N ALA A 433 -14.54 -16.75 21.68
CA ALA A 433 -15.51 -16.54 20.60
C ALA A 433 -16.86 -17.22 20.89
N ALA A 434 -16.84 -18.43 21.48
CA ALA A 434 -18.04 -19.10 21.93
C ALA A 434 -18.76 -18.34 23.07
N ALA A 435 -18.00 -17.77 24.03
CA ALA A 435 -18.57 -16.91 25.08
C ALA A 435 -19.11 -15.59 24.53
N LEU A 436 -18.48 -15.03 23.49
CA LEU A 436 -18.87 -13.77 22.84
C LEU A 436 -20.14 -13.90 21.98
N ALA A 437 -20.36 -15.06 21.36
CA ALA A 437 -21.58 -15.35 20.62
C ALA A 437 -22.85 -15.39 21.49
N LEU A 438 -22.70 -15.67 22.80
CA LEU A 438 -23.79 -15.70 23.77
C LEU A 438 -24.20 -14.30 24.30
N VAL A 439 -23.32 -13.30 24.18
CA VAL A 439 -23.58 -11.92 24.66
C VAL A 439 -24.16 -11.03 23.55
N ALA A 440 -24.03 -11.45 22.29
CA ALA A 440 -24.48 -10.72 21.10
C ALA A 440 -25.82 -11.25 20.52
N SER A 441 -26.49 -12.15 21.24
CA SER A 441 -27.87 -12.62 21.06
C SER A 441 -28.74 -12.05 22.17
#